data_AF-A0A1F2X7L6-F1
#
_entry.id   AF-A0A1F2X7L6-F1
#
_cell.length_a   1.000
_cell.length_b   1.000
_cell.length_c   1.000
_cell.angle_alpha   90.00
_cell.angle_beta   90.00
_cell.angle_gamma   90.00
#
_symmetry.space_group_name_H-M   'P 1'
#
loop_
_entity.id
_entity.type
_entity.pdbx_description
1 polymer ?
#
loop_
_entity_poly.entity_id
_entity_poly.type
_entity_poly.pdbx_seq_one_letter_code
_entity_poly.pdbx_strand_id
1 'polypeptide(L)'
;MIVRCGKCRTGFDVPGPGRHACPACGTVNEVRATPGPISTAPPPPPVQEHPSPRVSCPNCGFSFIVGNVEVAPCPNCGTAVTVEVIEEGEG
;
A
#
# COMPACT_ATOMS: atom_id res chain seq x y z
N MET A 1 8.89 8.08 26.48
CA MET A 1 8.20 8.75 25.33
C MET A 1 8.00 10.21 25.68
N ILE A 2 8.17 11.13 24.72
CA ILE A 2 8.01 12.56 25.00
C ILE A 2 6.55 12.98 24.82
N VAL A 3 5.98 13.59 25.85
CA VAL A 3 4.62 14.18 25.84
C VAL A 3 4.70 15.67 26.10
N ARG A 4 3.71 16.43 25.60
CA ARG A 4 3.60 17.87 25.87
C ARG A 4 2.54 18.12 26.93
N CYS A 5 2.87 18.94 27.93
CA CYS A 5 1.90 19.32 28.94
C CYS A 5 0.76 20.13 28.32
N GLY A 6 -0.49 19.76 28.61
CA GLY A 6 -1.67 20.47 28.12
C GLY A 6 -1.79 21.92 28.61
N LYS A 7 -1.15 22.25 29.74
CA LYS A 7 -1.19 23.58 30.35
C LYS A 7 -0.05 24.49 29.87
N CYS A 8 1.20 24.13 30.15
CA CYS A 8 2.36 24.97 29.87
C CYS A 8 3.13 24.60 28.58
N ARG A 9 2.68 23.57 27.85
CA ARG A 9 3.27 23.07 26.60
C ARG A 9 4.70 22.51 26.70
N THR A 10 5.33 22.51 27.88
CA THR A 10 6.64 21.87 28.11
C THR A 10 6.61 20.39 27.69
N GLY A 11 7.60 19.98 26.90
CA GLY A 11 7.85 18.58 26.56
C GLY A 11 8.63 17.88 27.67
N PHE A 12 8.21 16.68 28.07
CA PHE A 12 8.91 15.85 29.06
C PHE A 12 8.76 14.36 28.74
N ASP A 13 9.72 13.56 29.19
CA ASP A 13 9.69 12.10 29.01
C ASP A 13 8.82 11.43 30.07
N VAL A 14 8.08 10.41 29.65
CA VAL A 14 7.30 9.52 30.52
C VAL A 14 7.57 8.05 30.18
N PRO A 15 7.54 7.14 31.17
CA PRO A 15 7.84 5.71 30.97
C PRO A 15 6.76 4.97 30.17
N GLY A 16 5.55 5.52 30.06
CA GLY A 16 4.44 4.87 29.37
C GLY A 16 3.10 5.54 29.62
N PRO A 17 1.99 4.89 29.23
CA PRO A 17 0.65 5.40 29.48
C PRO A 17 0.36 5.48 30.99
N GLY A 18 -0.46 6.44 31.40
CA GLY A 18 -0.77 6.71 32.80
C GLY A 18 -0.82 8.20 33.13
N ARG A 19 -0.91 8.52 34.42
CA ARG A 19 -0.97 9.90 34.92
C ARG A 19 0.41 10.36 35.35
N HIS A 20 0.88 11.47 34.78
CA HIS A 20 2.21 12.00 35.01
C HIS A 20 2.17 13.50 35.33
N ALA A 21 2.84 13.91 36.40
CA ALA A 21 2.94 15.32 36.78
C ALA A 21 3.98 16.04 35.90
N CYS A 22 3.61 17.20 35.36
CA CYS A 22 4.55 18.01 34.58
C CYS A 22 5.63 18.60 35.51
N PRO A 23 6.92 18.40 35.22
CA PRO A 23 8.00 18.92 36.07
C PRO A 23 8.10 20.45 36.06
N ALA A 24 7.53 21.12 35.06
CA ALA A 24 7.60 22.58 34.94
C ALA A 24 6.48 23.34 35.67
N CYS A 25 5.28 22.73 35.80
CA CYS A 25 4.10 23.44 36.35
C CYS A 25 3.23 22.61 37.29
N GLY A 26 3.64 21.37 37.59
CA GLY A 26 2.95 20.46 38.51
C GLY A 26 1.61 19.89 37.99
N THR A 27 1.18 20.26 36.79
CA THR A 27 -0.11 19.79 36.25
C THR A 27 -0.05 18.30 35.92
N VAL A 28 -1.06 17.54 36.35
CA VAL A 28 -1.19 16.11 36.04
C VAL A 28 -1.71 15.96 34.61
N ASN A 29 -0.99 15.22 33.78
CA ASN A 29 -1.36 14.90 32.40
C ASN A 29 -1.68 13.40 32.31
N GLU A 30 -2.79 13.06 31.65
CA GLU A 30 -3.15 11.67 31.38
C GLU A 30 -2.66 11.27 29.98
N VAL A 31 -1.72 10.33 29.94
CA VAL A 31 -1.14 9.81 28.70
C VAL A 31 -1.87 8.51 28.38
N ARG A 32 -2.67 8.53 27.32
CA ARG A 32 -3.37 7.35 26.87
C ARG A 32 -2.42 6.46 26.07
N ALA A 33 -2.53 5.15 26.25
CA ALA A 33 -1.98 4.23 25.28
C ALA A 33 -2.74 4.50 23.98
N THR A 34 -2.04 4.90 22.92
CA THR A 34 -2.58 4.71 21.59
C THR A 34 -2.73 3.20 21.44
N PRO A 35 -3.95 2.67 21.24
CA PRO A 35 -4.04 1.30 20.75
C PRO A 35 -3.15 1.26 19.50
N GLY A 36 -2.20 0.33 19.47
CA GLY A 36 -1.48 0.05 18.24
C GLY A 36 -2.51 -0.13 17.13
N PRO A 37 -2.17 0.16 15.86
CA PRO A 37 -3.13 -0.03 14.78
C PRO A 37 -3.65 -1.46 14.88
N ILE A 38 -4.88 -1.61 15.34
CA ILE A 38 -5.63 -2.82 15.06
C ILE A 38 -5.75 -2.76 13.55
N SER A 39 -4.89 -3.52 12.87
CA SER A 39 -5.09 -3.85 11.47
C SER A 39 -6.35 -4.73 11.38
N THR A 40 -7.51 -4.14 11.67
CA THR A 40 -8.75 -4.41 10.95
C THR A 40 -8.67 -3.70 9.60
N ALA A 41 -7.55 -3.86 8.89
CA ALA A 41 -7.66 -3.88 7.46
C ALA A 41 -8.63 -5.04 7.18
N PRO A 42 -9.75 -4.84 6.46
CA PRO A 42 -10.43 -5.97 5.86
C PRO A 42 -9.35 -6.80 5.16
N PRO A 43 -9.46 -8.15 5.11
CA PRO A 43 -8.54 -8.93 4.31
C PRO A 43 -8.43 -8.22 2.96
N PRO A 44 -7.20 -8.00 2.43
CA PRO A 44 -7.08 -7.38 1.13
C PRO A 44 -8.05 -8.12 0.19
N PRO A 45 -8.84 -7.41 -0.63
CA PRO A 45 -9.68 -8.09 -1.59
C PRO A 45 -8.78 -9.10 -2.31
N PRO A 46 -9.25 -10.34 -2.58
CA PRO A 46 -8.44 -11.28 -3.34
C PRO A 46 -7.95 -10.51 -4.56
N VAL A 47 -6.63 -10.41 -4.70
CA VAL A 47 -6.05 -9.82 -5.89
C VAL A 47 -6.60 -10.68 -6.99
N GLN A 48 -7.58 -10.17 -7.74
CA GLN A 48 -7.95 -10.79 -8.99
C GLN A 48 -6.72 -10.55 -9.85
N GLU A 49 -5.83 -11.53 -9.81
CA GLU A 49 -4.88 -11.83 -10.85
C GLU A 49 -5.76 -12.09 -12.07
N HIS A 50 -6.29 -11.04 -12.69
CA HIS A 50 -6.65 -11.15 -14.08
C HIS A 50 -5.29 -11.18 -14.77
N PRO A 51 -4.84 -12.33 -15.32
CA PRO A 51 -3.75 -12.30 -16.27
C PRO A 51 -4.33 -11.64 -17.51
N SER A 52 -4.44 -10.30 -17.52
CA SER A 52 -4.53 -9.62 -18.79
C SER A 52 -3.23 -9.94 -19.50
N PRO A 53 -3.25 -10.70 -20.60
CA PRO A 53 -2.04 -11.21 -21.23
C PRO A 53 -1.17 -10.02 -21.61
N ARG A 54 -0.06 -9.87 -20.88
CA ARG A 54 0.95 -8.87 -21.23
C ARG A 54 1.85 -9.50 -22.27
N VAL A 55 1.82 -8.94 -23.46
CA VAL A 55 2.71 -9.32 -24.55
C VAL A 55 3.82 -8.30 -24.67
N SER A 56 5.02 -8.76 -25.03
CA SER A 56 6.16 -7.89 -25.32
C SER A 56 6.43 -7.90 -26.81
N CYS A 57 6.55 -6.70 -27.40
CA CYS A 57 6.81 -6.59 -28.82
C CYS A 57 8.23 -7.12 -29.14
N PRO A 58 8.40 -8.10 -30.04
CA PRO A 58 9.71 -8.66 -30.38
C PRO A 58 10.60 -7.67 -31.15
N ASN A 59 10.02 -6.62 -31.74
CA ASN A 59 10.75 -5.64 -32.53
C ASN A 59 11.35 -4.50 -31.69
N CYS A 60 10.64 -4.05 -30.65
CA CYS A 60 11.07 -2.88 -29.86
C CYS A 60 11.12 -3.12 -28.34
N GLY A 61 10.69 -4.29 -27.85
CA GLY A 61 10.68 -4.64 -26.42
C GLY A 61 9.57 -3.98 -25.60
N PHE A 62 8.66 -3.22 -26.23
CA PHE A 62 7.55 -2.59 -25.50
C PHE A 62 6.54 -3.63 -25.01
N SER A 63 6.28 -3.67 -23.70
CA SER A 63 5.29 -4.55 -23.09
C SER A 63 3.94 -3.84 -22.95
N PHE A 64 2.87 -4.48 -23.41
CA PHE A 64 1.53 -3.91 -23.38
C PHE A 64 0.46 -4.96 -23.11
N ILE A 65 -0.68 -4.50 -22.60
CA ILE A 65 -1.84 -5.34 -22.33
C ILE A 65 -2.65 -5.45 -23.62
N VAL A 66 -2.96 -6.67 -24.02
CA VAL A 66 -3.85 -6.97 -25.15
C VAL A 66 -5.10 -7.67 -24.63
N GLY A 67 -6.25 -7.42 -25.26
CA GLY A 67 -7.45 -8.23 -25.03
C GLY A 67 -7.33 -9.59 -25.73
N ASN A 68 -8.44 -10.33 -25.79
CA ASN A 68 -8.54 -11.57 -26.56
C ASN A 68 -8.54 -11.28 -28.06
N VAL A 69 -7.36 -11.07 -28.64
CA VAL A 69 -7.12 -10.87 -30.07
C VAL A 69 -5.95 -11.74 -30.51
N GLU A 70 -6.02 -12.34 -31.70
CA GLU A 70 -4.93 -13.18 -32.23
C GLU A 70 -3.68 -12.36 -32.60
N VAL A 71 -3.89 -11.12 -33.08
CA VAL A 71 -2.84 -10.20 -33.50
C VAL A 71 -3.15 -8.79 -33.00
N ALA A 72 -2.19 -8.18 -32.31
CA ALA A 72 -2.30 -6.80 -31.84
C ALA A 72 -1.17 -5.92 -32.43
N PRO A 73 -1.47 -4.73 -32.99
CA PRO A 73 -0.45 -3.80 -33.43
C PRO A 73 0.25 -3.18 -32.20
N CYS A 74 1.58 -3.20 -32.20
CA CYS A 74 2.36 -2.57 -31.15
C CYS A 74 2.12 -1.04 -31.15
N PRO A 75 1.72 -0.42 -30.03
CA PRO A 75 1.50 1.03 -29.97
C PRO A 75 2.79 1.86 -30.06
N ASN A 76 3.96 1.23 -29.90
CA ASN A 76 5.25 1.93 -29.97
C ASN A 76 5.84 1.96 -31.40
N CYS A 77 5.75 0.85 -32.14
CA CYS A 77 6.39 0.73 -33.46
C CYS A 77 5.47 0.25 -34.59
N GLY A 78 4.20 -0.04 -34.30
CA GLY A 78 3.21 -0.50 -35.29
C GLY A 78 3.37 -1.95 -35.77
N THR A 79 4.40 -2.66 -35.31
CA THR A 79 4.63 -4.07 -35.68
C THR A 79 3.49 -4.96 -35.19
N ALA A 80 3.03 -5.87 -36.04
CA ALA A 80 2.06 -6.89 -35.68
C ALA A 80 2.68 -7.89 -34.68
N VAL A 81 2.10 -7.99 -33.50
CA VAL A 81 2.51 -8.95 -32.45
C VAL A 81 1.46 -10.04 -32.37
N THR A 82 1.87 -11.29 -32.58
CA THR A 82 1.01 -12.46 -32.38
C THR A 82 0.86 -12.72 -30.88
N VAL A 83 -0.38 -12.78 -30.43
CA VAL A 83 -0.71 -13.05 -29.03
C VAL A 83 -1.01 -14.53 -28.95
N GLU A 84 -0.15 -15.31 -28.32
CA GLU A 84 -0.48 -16.69 -27.98
C GLU A 84 -1.52 -16.60 -26.86
N VAL A 85 -2.79 -16.82 -27.21
CA VAL A 85 -3.84 -17.04 -26.22
C VAL A 85 -3.41 -18.26 -25.43
N ILE A 86 -2.93 -18.02 -24.21
CA ILE A 86 -2.84 -19.08 -23.22
C ILE A 86 -4.31 -19.37 -22.90
N GLU A 87 -4.89 -20.33 -23.62
CA GLU A 87 -6.09 -21.01 -23.14
C GLU A 87 -5.67 -21.61 -21.81
N GLU A 88 -5.99 -20.95 -20.70
CA GLU A 88 -5.91 -21.56 -19.38
C GLU A 88 -6.97 -22.67 -19.35
N GLY A 89 -6.57 -23.82 -19.91
CA GLY A 89 -7.24 -25.08 -19.75
C GLY A 89 -7.18 -25.51 -18.29
N GLU A 90 -8.38 -25.64 -17.72
CA GLU A 90 -8.87 -26.86 -17.06
C GLU A 90 -8.36 -27.19 -15.64
N GLY A 91 -9.33 -27.45 -14.75
CA GLY A 91 -9.13 -27.99 -13.41
C GLY A 91 -10.30 -27.78 -12.46
#